data_AF-A0A2K4ZBP7-F1
#
_entry.id   AF-A0A2K4ZBP7-F1
#
_cell.length_a   1.000
_cell.length_b   1.000
_cell.length_c   1.000
_cell.angle_alpha   90.00
_cell.angle_beta   90.00
_cell.angle_gamma   90.00
#
_symmetry.space_group_name_H-M   'P 1'
#
loop_
_entity.id
_entity.type
_entity.pdbx_description
1 polymer ?
#
loop_
_entity_poly.entity_id
_entity_poly.type
_entity_poly.pdbx_seq_one_letter_code
_entity_poly.pdbx_strand_id
1 'polypeptide(L)'
;MKSSELRNALEEYLDLLKRNLDAVSLEILKTKYKKPFDELRQNISSTATAYVKQVTLDNIRIRADFMAEAQPLIQSTVDQSDILKQISAAAFKRQDIAEIDQLTLSLKEQIHQALLPFYDRHICLYLDDECFGNPPKAPKFYNVASGCMWKNNAWTPAEVEKGVILLPAQDKPKTAA
;
A
#
# COMPACT_ATOMS: atom_id res chain seq x y z
N MET A 1 10.92 7.88 8.64
CA MET A 1 11.89 6.82 8.30
C MET A 1 11.57 6.29 6.92
N LYS A 2 12.58 5.94 6.13
CA LYS A 2 12.39 5.21 4.87
C LYS A 2 12.02 3.75 5.18
N SER A 3 11.37 3.07 4.24
CA SER A 3 11.01 1.65 4.42
C SER A 3 12.24 0.78 4.72
N SER A 4 13.39 1.10 4.13
CA SER A 4 14.68 0.44 4.41
C SER A 4 15.15 0.62 5.85
N GLU A 5 14.94 1.80 6.45
CA GLU A 5 15.32 2.07 7.85
C GLU A 5 14.41 1.30 8.82
N LEU A 6 13.11 1.25 8.52
CA LEU A 6 12.15 0.45 9.31
C LEU A 6 12.44 -1.05 9.20
N ARG A 7 12.79 -1.52 8.00
CA ARG A 7 13.15 -2.93 7.77
C ARG A 7 14.39 -3.32 8.58
N ASN A 8 15.45 -2.52 8.51
CA ASN A 8 16.69 -2.78 9.25
C ASN A 8 16.47 -2.74 10.76
N ALA A 9 15.73 -1.73 11.27
CA ALA A 9 15.40 -1.66 12.68
C ALA A 9 14.57 -2.87 13.14
N LEU A 10 13.62 -3.32 12.32
CA LEU A 10 12.83 -4.52 12.59
C LEU A 10 13.73 -5.76 12.66
N GLU A 11 14.62 -5.95 11.66
CA GLU A 11 15.58 -7.05 11.62
C GLU A 11 16.45 -7.09 12.89
N GLU A 12 16.99 -5.96 13.32
CA GLU A 12 17.76 -5.85 14.57
C GLU A 12 16.96 -6.27 15.81
N TYR A 13 15.69 -5.86 15.90
CA TYR A 13 14.82 -6.25 17.01
C TYR A 13 14.44 -7.73 16.99
N LEU A 14 14.23 -8.31 15.80
CA LEU A 14 13.96 -9.74 15.63
C LEU A 14 15.18 -10.57 16.02
N ASP A 15 16.37 -10.17 15.61
CA ASP A 15 17.64 -10.81 15.99
C ASP A 15 17.90 -10.72 17.49
N LEU A 16 17.57 -9.58 18.12
CA LEU A 16 17.65 -9.44 19.57
C LEU A 16 16.65 -10.38 20.27
N LEU A 17 15.41 -10.48 19.78
CA LEU A 17 14.42 -11.39 20.34
C LEU A 17 14.88 -12.85 20.23
N LYS A 18 15.43 -13.24 19.07
CA LYS A 18 15.96 -14.57 18.83
C LYS A 18 17.08 -14.92 19.81
N ARG A 19 18.08 -14.05 19.94
CA ARG A 19 19.18 -14.22 20.91
C ARG A 19 18.70 -14.32 22.36
N ASN A 20 17.68 -13.55 22.73
CA ASN A 20 17.09 -13.61 24.07
C ASN A 20 16.43 -14.96 24.34
N LEU A 21 15.70 -15.51 23.36
CA LEU A 21 15.03 -16.82 23.47
C LEU A 21 16.02 -17.99 23.46
N ASP A 22 17.17 -17.84 22.79
CA ASP A 22 18.25 -18.84 22.80
C ASP A 22 19.00 -18.83 24.15
N ALA A 23 19.13 -17.66 24.79
CA ALA A 23 19.89 -17.51 26.03
C ALA A 23 19.10 -17.91 27.28
N VAL A 24 17.79 -17.65 27.32
CA VAL A 24 16.94 -17.90 28.49
C VAL A 24 15.53 -18.31 28.08
N SER A 25 14.85 -19.05 28.96
CA SER A 25 13.47 -19.46 28.71
C SER A 25 12.52 -18.25 28.67
N LEU A 26 11.41 -18.41 27.93
CA LEU A 26 10.36 -17.39 27.83
C LEU A 26 9.79 -16.99 29.21
N GLU A 27 9.74 -17.90 30.17
CA GLU A 27 9.27 -17.60 31.53
C GLU A 27 10.21 -16.65 32.27
N ILE A 28 11.52 -16.84 32.12
CA ILE A 28 12.53 -15.94 32.70
C ILE A 28 12.45 -14.56 32.06
N LEU A 29 12.22 -14.48 30.74
CA LEU A 29 12.01 -13.21 30.04
C LEU A 29 10.76 -12.48 30.54
N LYS A 30 9.66 -13.20 30.78
CA LYS A 30 8.40 -12.61 31.27
C LYS A 30 8.41 -12.20 32.74
N THR A 31 9.39 -12.68 33.52
CA THR A 31 9.48 -12.45 34.97
C THR A 31 10.69 -11.55 35.28
N LYS A 32 11.90 -12.10 35.30
CA LYS A 32 13.14 -11.41 35.68
C LYS A 32 13.49 -10.26 34.73
N TYR A 33 13.25 -10.44 33.42
CA TYR A 33 13.54 -9.44 32.39
C TYR A 33 12.28 -8.80 31.80
N LYS A 34 11.18 -8.77 32.56
CA LYS A 34 9.86 -8.36 32.07
C LYS A 34 9.88 -7.01 31.34
N LYS A 35 10.45 -5.98 31.97
CA LYS A 35 10.47 -4.62 31.42
C LYS A 35 11.17 -4.54 30.05
N PRO A 36 12.46 -4.91 29.91
CA PRO A 36 13.12 -4.87 28.61
C PRO A 36 12.50 -5.83 27.58
N PHE A 37 11.92 -6.95 28.02
CA PHE A 37 11.20 -7.86 27.12
C PHE A 37 9.90 -7.24 26.57
N ASP A 38 9.09 -6.61 27.43
CA ASP A 38 7.85 -5.94 27.03
C ASP A 38 8.15 -4.74 26.10
N GLU A 39 9.20 -3.96 26.40
CA GLU A 39 9.68 -2.88 25.53
C GLU A 39 10.11 -3.40 24.14
N LEU A 40 10.89 -4.50 24.09
CA LEU A 40 11.28 -5.13 22.83
C LEU A 40 10.06 -5.57 22.02
N ARG A 41 9.05 -6.19 22.66
CA ARG A 41 7.83 -6.60 21.97
C ARG A 41 7.06 -5.43 21.40
N GLN A 42 6.98 -4.32 22.13
CA GLN A 42 6.35 -3.09 21.65
C GLN A 42 7.12 -2.52 20.45
N ASN A 43 8.45 -2.46 20.51
CA ASN A 43 9.29 -1.99 19.41
C ASN A 43 9.15 -2.85 18.15
N ILE A 44 9.09 -4.18 18.29
CA ILE A 44 8.81 -5.08 17.17
C ILE A 44 7.42 -4.79 16.59
N SER A 45 6.39 -4.69 17.43
CA SER A 45 5.02 -4.47 16.98
C SER A 45 4.84 -3.13 16.25
N SER A 46 5.38 -2.05 16.81
CA SER A 46 5.26 -0.70 16.25
C SER A 46 6.06 -0.58 14.96
N THR A 47 7.31 -1.06 14.94
CA THR A 47 8.18 -1.03 13.76
C THR A 47 7.62 -1.90 12.64
N ALA A 48 7.15 -3.11 12.94
CA ALA A 48 6.50 -3.97 11.95
C ALA A 48 5.24 -3.32 11.37
N THR A 49 4.39 -2.72 12.22
CA THR A 49 3.19 -2.02 11.74
C THR A 49 3.54 -0.85 10.81
N ALA A 50 4.54 -0.04 11.20
CA ALA A 50 5.00 1.08 10.37
C ALA A 50 5.60 0.59 9.05
N TYR A 51 6.43 -0.45 9.10
CA TYR A 51 7.06 -1.06 7.92
C TYR A 51 6.02 -1.58 6.93
N VAL A 52 5.11 -2.43 7.41
CA VAL A 52 4.05 -3.03 6.61
C VAL A 52 3.18 -1.96 5.98
N LYS A 53 2.72 -0.97 6.78
CA LYS A 53 1.91 0.14 6.28
C LYS A 53 2.64 0.94 5.20
N GLN A 54 3.92 1.24 5.39
CA GLN A 54 4.69 2.02 4.43
C GLN A 54 4.88 1.26 3.11
N VAL A 55 5.22 -0.03 3.15
CA VAL A 55 5.46 -0.82 1.94
C VAL A 55 4.16 -1.14 1.20
N THR A 56 3.09 -1.49 1.93
CA THR A 56 1.79 -1.85 1.32
C THR A 56 1.10 -0.69 0.64
N LEU A 57 1.27 0.53 1.17
CA LEU A 57 0.67 1.74 0.60
C LEU A 57 1.62 2.51 -0.32
N ASP A 58 2.86 2.04 -0.48
CA ASP A 58 3.82 2.64 -1.38
C ASP A 58 3.31 2.61 -2.83
N ASN A 59 3.44 3.74 -3.53
CA ASN A 59 2.93 3.98 -4.89
C ASN A 59 1.40 3.92 -5.06
N ILE A 60 0.63 3.86 -3.97
CA ILE A 60 -0.82 4.07 -4.02
C ILE A 60 -1.10 5.58 -3.95
N ARG A 61 -1.83 6.11 -4.94
CA ARG A 61 -2.22 7.51 -5.01
C ARG A 61 -3.73 7.65 -5.11
N ILE A 62 -4.33 8.27 -4.10
CA ILE A 62 -5.76 8.53 -4.01
C ILE A 62 -5.93 9.97 -3.51
N ARG A 63 -6.75 10.76 -4.21
CA ARG A 63 -7.08 12.13 -3.82
C ARG A 63 -8.03 12.11 -2.63
N ALA A 64 -7.92 13.12 -1.78
CA ALA A 64 -8.59 13.17 -0.47
C ALA A 64 -10.12 13.05 -0.56
N ASP A 65 -10.71 13.61 -1.61
CA ASP A 65 -12.13 13.56 -1.96
C ASP A 65 -12.64 12.14 -2.25
N PHE A 66 -11.76 11.22 -2.66
CA PHE A 66 -12.11 9.81 -2.91
C PHE A 66 -11.74 8.86 -1.76
N MET A 67 -11.16 9.37 -0.67
CA MET A 67 -10.74 8.53 0.46
C MET A 67 -11.92 7.83 1.16
N ALA A 68 -13.09 8.46 1.21
CA ALA A 68 -14.29 7.87 1.78
C ALA A 68 -14.75 6.60 1.04
N GLU A 69 -14.47 6.51 -0.27
CA GLU A 69 -14.77 5.33 -1.10
C GLU A 69 -13.62 4.31 -1.05
N ALA A 70 -12.36 4.76 -1.11
CA ALA A 70 -11.21 3.88 -1.17
C ALA A 70 -10.84 3.23 0.16
N GLN A 71 -10.96 3.96 1.27
CA GLN A 71 -10.54 3.47 2.59
C GLN A 71 -11.25 2.16 3.00
N PRO A 72 -12.58 2.01 2.81
CA PRO A 72 -13.27 0.75 3.08
C PRO A 72 -12.74 -0.42 2.25
N LEU A 73 -12.35 -0.20 1.00
CA LEU A 73 -11.79 -1.25 0.13
C LEU A 73 -10.44 -1.74 0.66
N ILE A 74 -9.56 -0.81 1.03
CA ILE A 74 -8.26 -1.12 1.62
C ILE A 74 -8.45 -1.87 2.95
N GLN A 75 -9.30 -1.35 3.84
CA GLN A 75 -9.53 -1.94 5.15
C GLN A 75 -10.13 -3.33 5.05
N SER A 76 -11.15 -3.51 4.19
CA SER A 76 -11.77 -4.83 3.95
C SER A 76 -10.75 -5.84 3.42
N THR A 77 -9.85 -5.41 2.53
CA THR A 77 -8.78 -6.27 1.99
C THR A 77 -7.82 -6.70 3.09
N VAL A 78 -7.39 -5.76 3.93
CA VAL A 78 -6.52 -6.05 5.08
C VAL A 78 -7.19 -7.05 6.03
N ASP A 79 -8.45 -6.81 6.39
CA ASP A 79 -9.19 -7.63 7.36
C ASP A 79 -9.44 -9.06 6.86
N GLN A 80 -9.68 -9.23 5.56
CA GLN A 80 -9.95 -10.54 4.94
C GLN A 80 -8.68 -11.35 4.59
N SER A 81 -7.52 -10.70 4.53
CA SER A 81 -6.27 -11.35 4.06
C SER A 81 -5.65 -12.33 5.06
N ASP A 82 -5.97 -12.22 6.36
CA ASP A 82 -5.24 -12.86 7.48
C ASP A 82 -3.73 -12.55 7.54
N ILE A 83 -3.19 -11.71 6.65
CA ILE A 83 -1.74 -11.47 6.51
C ILE A 83 -1.17 -10.83 7.76
N LEU A 84 -1.88 -9.90 8.42
CA LEU A 84 -1.39 -9.28 9.64
C LEU A 84 -1.17 -10.30 10.77
N LYS A 85 -2.00 -11.35 10.86
CA LYS A 85 -1.80 -12.45 11.81
C LYS A 85 -0.58 -13.28 11.44
N GLN A 86 -0.36 -13.53 10.15
CA GLN A 86 0.81 -14.25 9.65
C GLN A 86 2.10 -13.47 9.92
N ILE A 87 2.11 -12.15 9.71
CA ILE A 87 3.23 -11.26 10.01
C ILE A 87 3.53 -11.27 11.51
N SER A 88 2.49 -11.21 12.36
CA SER A 88 2.67 -11.34 13.81
C SER A 88 3.32 -12.68 14.20
N ALA A 89 2.91 -13.77 13.55
CA ALA A 89 3.52 -15.08 13.76
C ALA A 89 4.97 -15.14 13.27
N ALA A 90 5.27 -14.56 12.10
CA ALA A 90 6.61 -14.48 11.54
C ALA A 90 7.53 -13.70 12.49
N ALA A 91 7.08 -12.57 13.03
CA ALA A 91 7.84 -11.75 13.97
C ALA A 91 8.07 -12.43 15.32
N PHE A 92 7.02 -12.94 15.97
CA PHE A 92 7.10 -13.38 17.36
C PHE A 92 7.33 -14.88 17.56
N LYS A 93 7.10 -15.72 16.55
CA LYS A 93 7.35 -17.17 16.64
C LYS A 93 8.59 -17.61 15.87
N ARG A 94 8.86 -16.99 14.71
CA ARG A 94 9.95 -17.40 13.81
C ARG A 94 11.11 -16.40 13.74
N GLN A 95 10.87 -15.15 14.11
CA GLN A 95 11.80 -14.03 13.99
C GLN A 95 12.35 -13.90 12.55
N ASP A 96 11.48 -14.10 11.55
CA ASP A 96 11.87 -14.18 10.14
C ASP A 96 11.49 -12.91 9.37
N ILE A 97 12.48 -12.06 9.10
CA ILE A 97 12.29 -10.84 8.32
C ILE A 97 11.96 -11.10 6.85
N ALA A 98 12.50 -12.16 6.26
CA ALA A 98 12.26 -12.49 4.86
C ALA A 98 10.81 -12.94 4.66
N GLU A 99 10.26 -13.72 5.60
CA GLU A 99 8.85 -14.07 5.60
C GLU A 99 7.95 -12.83 5.77
N ILE A 100 8.32 -11.90 6.66
CA ILE A 100 7.59 -10.63 6.81
C ILE A 100 7.62 -9.83 5.50
N ASP A 101 8.75 -9.78 4.80
CA ASP A 101 8.87 -9.12 3.50
C ASP A 101 7.90 -9.73 2.48
N GLN A 102 7.87 -11.07 2.36
CA GLN A 102 6.98 -11.76 1.42
C GLN A 102 5.50 -11.52 1.74
N LEU A 103 5.13 -11.62 3.02
CA LEU A 103 3.77 -11.35 3.48
C LEU A 103 3.37 -9.89 3.20
N THR A 104 4.27 -8.95 3.42
CA THR A 104 4.04 -7.52 3.15
C THR A 104 3.82 -7.25 1.66
N LEU A 105 4.61 -7.88 0.79
CA LEU A 105 4.43 -7.80 -0.67
C LEU A 105 3.12 -8.44 -1.12
N SER A 106 2.74 -9.58 -0.54
CA SER A 106 1.44 -10.20 -0.82
C SER A 106 0.27 -9.30 -0.47
N LEU A 107 0.34 -8.62 0.69
CA LEU A 107 -0.70 -7.67 1.08
C LEU A 107 -0.74 -6.44 0.16
N LYS A 108 0.42 -5.95 -0.27
CA LYS A 108 0.52 -4.86 -1.26
C LYS A 108 -0.22 -5.23 -2.54
N GLU A 109 0.03 -6.43 -3.07
CA GLU A 109 -0.60 -6.91 -4.29
C GLU A 109 -2.12 -7.04 -4.11
N GLN A 110 -2.60 -7.62 -3.00
CA GLN A 110 -4.03 -7.74 -2.74
C GLN A 110 -4.72 -6.38 -2.67
N ILE A 111 -4.11 -5.39 -1.99
CA ILE A 111 -4.65 -4.02 -1.93
C ILE A 111 -4.67 -3.39 -3.32
N HIS A 112 -3.61 -3.56 -4.12
CA HIS A 112 -3.56 -3.06 -5.48
C HIS A 112 -4.71 -3.63 -6.32
N GLN A 113 -4.87 -4.96 -6.31
CA GLN A 113 -5.93 -5.65 -7.06
C GLN A 113 -7.33 -5.19 -6.62
N ALA A 114 -7.55 -5.01 -5.32
CA ALA A 114 -8.82 -4.52 -4.79
C ALA A 114 -9.14 -3.07 -5.23
N LEU A 115 -8.12 -2.26 -5.49
CA LEU A 115 -8.27 -0.88 -5.96
C LEU A 115 -8.41 -0.75 -7.47
N LEU A 116 -8.09 -1.79 -8.27
CA LEU A 116 -8.21 -1.71 -9.74
C LEU A 116 -9.63 -1.34 -10.21
N PRO A 117 -10.72 -1.98 -9.72
CA PRO A 117 -12.07 -1.60 -10.13
C PRO A 117 -12.46 -0.19 -9.71
N PHE A 118 -11.94 0.27 -8.57
CA PHE A 118 -12.12 1.63 -8.09
C PHE A 118 -11.46 2.63 -9.05
N TYR A 119 -10.19 2.42 -9.42
CA TYR A 119 -9.53 3.29 -10.38
C TYR A 119 -10.22 3.27 -11.74
N ASP A 120 -10.58 2.10 -12.26
CA ASP A 120 -11.24 1.95 -13.57
C ASP A 120 -12.54 2.76 -13.66
N ARG A 121 -13.33 2.80 -12.57
CA ARG A 121 -14.57 3.59 -12.49
C ARG A 121 -14.37 5.10 -12.52
N HIS A 122 -13.17 5.55 -12.13
CA HIS A 122 -12.82 6.97 -12.03
C HIS A 122 -11.99 7.46 -13.22
N ILE A 123 -11.95 6.69 -14.33
CA ILE A 123 -11.35 7.14 -15.59
C ILE A 123 -12.32 8.07 -16.33
N CYS A 124 -11.81 9.21 -16.78
CA CYS A 124 -12.51 10.17 -17.61
C CYS A 124 -11.68 10.55 -18.85
N LEU A 125 -12.36 11.11 -19.84
CA LEU A 125 -11.73 11.80 -20.96
C LEU A 125 -11.35 13.21 -20.50
N TYR A 126 -10.11 13.59 -20.79
CA TYR A 126 -9.54 14.90 -20.55
C TYR A 126 -9.52 15.67 -21.87
N LEU A 127 -10.39 16.67 -21.98
CA LEU A 127 -10.56 17.48 -23.17
C LEU A 127 -9.95 18.87 -22.95
N ASP A 128 -8.81 19.10 -23.59
CA ASP A 128 -8.15 20.40 -23.69
C ASP A 128 -8.44 21.07 -25.04
N ASP A 129 -7.92 22.29 -25.23
CA ASP A 129 -8.12 23.07 -26.45
C ASP A 129 -7.67 22.32 -27.72
N GLU A 130 -6.67 21.44 -27.61
CA GLU A 130 -6.19 20.64 -28.75
C GLU A 130 -7.25 19.67 -29.28
N CYS A 131 -8.17 19.23 -28.41
CA CYS A 131 -9.28 18.36 -28.80
C CYS A 131 -10.29 19.06 -29.73
N PHE A 132 -10.34 20.39 -29.67
CA PHE A 132 -11.23 21.23 -30.48
C PHE A 132 -10.49 21.98 -31.61
N GLY A 133 -9.20 21.68 -31.79
CA GLY A 133 -8.39 22.25 -32.87
C GLY A 133 -8.74 21.72 -34.26
N ASN A 134 -8.00 22.18 -35.27
CA ASN A 134 -8.13 21.70 -36.65
C ASN A 134 -6.77 21.21 -37.21
N PRO A 135 -6.55 19.88 -37.38
CA PRO A 135 -7.49 18.80 -37.07
C PRO A 135 -7.63 18.58 -35.54
N PRO A 136 -8.78 18.06 -35.08
CA PRO A 136 -8.99 17.77 -33.66
C PRO A 136 -8.08 16.62 -33.22
N LYS A 137 -7.47 16.75 -32.03
CA LYS A 137 -6.71 15.66 -31.41
C LYS A 137 -7.64 14.77 -30.57
N ALA A 138 -7.25 13.51 -30.40
CA ALA A 138 -7.97 12.60 -29.51
C ALA A 138 -7.82 13.04 -28.05
N PRO A 139 -8.89 12.91 -27.23
CA PRO A 139 -8.83 13.21 -25.80
C PRO A 139 -7.87 12.27 -25.08
N LYS A 140 -7.30 12.76 -23.98
CA LYS A 140 -6.39 11.99 -23.12
C LYS A 140 -7.20 11.25 -22.05
N PHE A 141 -6.68 10.16 -21.50
CA PHE A 141 -7.30 9.51 -20.34
C PHE A 141 -6.75 10.11 -19.05
N TYR A 142 -7.65 10.48 -18.14
CA TYR A 142 -7.33 10.98 -16.82
C TYR A 142 -8.09 10.17 -15.78
N ASN A 143 -7.47 9.91 -14.64
CA ASN A 143 -8.12 9.25 -13.52
C ASN A 143 -8.39 10.27 -12.42
N VAL A 144 -9.66 10.54 -12.14
CA VAL A 144 -10.03 11.53 -11.13
C VAL A 144 -9.81 11.04 -9.71
N ALA A 145 -9.72 9.73 -9.45
CA ALA A 145 -9.42 9.25 -8.11
C ALA A 145 -7.94 9.39 -7.77
N SER A 146 -7.03 9.12 -8.71
CA SER A 146 -5.57 9.23 -8.47
C SER A 146 -4.99 10.58 -8.86
N GLY A 147 -5.67 11.36 -9.70
CA GLY A 147 -5.12 12.58 -10.29
C GLY A 147 -3.97 12.30 -11.25
N CYS A 148 -4.05 11.19 -11.99
CA CYS A 148 -3.03 10.78 -12.95
C CYS A 148 -3.58 10.80 -14.38
N MET A 149 -2.72 11.12 -15.33
CA MET A 149 -3.00 11.05 -16.76
C MET A 149 -2.25 9.87 -17.38
N TRP A 150 -2.90 9.17 -18.31
CA TRP A 150 -2.27 8.10 -19.09
C TRP A 150 -1.35 8.69 -20.16
N LYS A 151 -0.05 8.43 -20.06
CA LYS A 151 0.99 8.87 -21.00
C LYS A 151 2.06 7.79 -21.13
N ASN A 152 2.53 7.52 -22.35
CA ASN A 152 3.64 6.58 -22.61
C ASN A 152 3.47 5.23 -21.90
N ASN A 153 2.25 4.67 -21.94
CA ASN A 153 1.90 3.39 -21.32
C ASN A 153 2.01 3.36 -19.78
N ALA A 154 1.92 4.52 -19.12
CA ALA A 154 1.93 4.65 -17.67
C ALA A 154 0.96 5.73 -17.18
N TRP A 155 0.43 5.56 -15.96
CA TRP A 155 -0.31 6.60 -15.24
C TRP A 155 0.67 7.52 -14.53
N THR A 156 0.74 8.78 -14.94
CA THR A 156 1.64 9.79 -14.35
C THR A 156 0.84 10.91 -13.69
N PRO A 157 1.24 11.41 -12.50
CA PRO A 157 0.56 12.53 -11.86
C PRO A 157 0.42 13.74 -12.79
N ALA A 158 -0.77 14.32 -12.84
CA ALA A 158 -1.05 15.51 -13.63
C ALA A 158 -2.14 16.36 -12.96
N GLU A 159 -1.91 17.67 -12.91
CA GLU A 159 -2.92 18.63 -12.50
C GLU A 159 -3.93 18.87 -13.63
N VAL A 160 -5.15 19.24 -13.26
CA VAL A 160 -6.18 19.62 -14.24
C VAL A 160 -6.01 21.10 -14.57
N GLU A 161 -5.74 21.40 -15.84
CA GLU A 161 -5.57 22.78 -16.30
C GLU A 161 -6.92 23.53 -16.34
N LYS A 162 -6.85 24.86 -16.21
CA LYS A 162 -8.05 25.71 -16.25
C LYS A 162 -8.68 25.65 -17.65
N GLY A 163 -9.99 25.41 -17.71
CA GLY A 163 -10.74 25.34 -18.97
C GLY A 163 -10.89 23.93 -19.53
N VAL A 164 -10.23 22.93 -18.94
CA VAL A 164 -10.37 21.53 -19.31
C VAL A 164 -11.75 21.00 -18.92
N ILE A 165 -12.32 20.19 -19.81
CA ILE A 165 -13.55 19.44 -19.56
C ILE A 165 -13.17 17.99 -19.24
N LEU A 166 -13.65 17.49 -18.09
CA LEU A 166 -13.54 16.08 -17.73
C LEU A 166 -14.88 15.40 -18.00
N LEU A 167 -14.91 14.47 -18.96
CA LEU A 167 -16.10 13.70 -19.29
C LEU A 167 -15.97 12.27 -18.74
N PRO A 168 -16.84 11.83 -17.82
CA PRO A 168 -16.82 10.46 -17.31
C PRO A 168 -16.90 9.46 -18.47
N ALA A 169 -16.01 8.46 -18.49
CA ALA A 169 -16.12 7.38 -19.45
C ALA A 169 -17.24 6.44 -18.99
N GLN A 170 -18.43 6.54 -19.61
CA GLN A 170 -19.60 5.76 -19.19
C GLN A 170 -19.49 4.27 -19.55
N ASP A 171 -18.70 3.92 -20.56
CA ASP A 171 -18.40 2.53 -20.95
C ASP A 171 -16.99 2.44 -21.56
N LYS A 172 -16.18 1.48 -21.08
CA LYS A 172 -15.01 1.00 -21.83
C LYS A 172 -15.55 0.37 -23.13
N PRO A 173 -15.02 0.68 -24.33
CA PRO A 173 -15.24 -0.23 -25.45
C PRO A 173 -14.69 -1.60 -25.01
N LYS A 174 -15.57 -2.59 -24.90
CA LYS A 174 -15.16 -3.98 -24.70
C LYS A 174 -14.17 -4.28 -25.82
N THR A 175 -12.96 -4.70 -25.46
CA THR A 175 -12.00 -5.24 -26.41
C THR A 175 -12.74 -6.27 -27.25
N ALA A 176 -12.91 -6.00 -28.54
CA ALA A 176 -13.34 -7.05 -29.47
C ALA A 176 -12.27 -8.14 -29.40
N ALA A 177 -12.73 -9.35 -29.08
CA ALA A 177 -11.91 -10.56 -29.02
C ALA A 177 -11.20 -10.83 -30.35
#